data_AF-A0A945WKJ4-F1
#
_entry.id   AF-A0A945WKJ4-F1
#
_cell.length_a   1.000
_cell.length_b   1.000
_cell.length_c   1.000
_cell.angle_alpha   90.00
_cell.angle_beta   90.00
_cell.angle_gamma   90.00
#
_symmetry.space_group_name_H-M   'P 1'
#
loop_
_entity.id
_entity.type
_entity.pdbx_description
1 polymer ?
#
loop_
_entity_poly.entity_id
_entity_poly.type
_entity_poly.pdbx_seq_one_letter_code
_entity_poly.pdbx_strand_id
1 'polypeptide(L)'
;PRWFTGSADAIYQSLNLVYDENPDYVVVFGADHVYRMDPMQMIEAHIDSGAGVTVAGLRRPRASASEFGVIEVGPDGHKIANFLEKPADPPSIPGSPEESFVSMGNYVFSTDVLLEALRADAVDPGSVHDMGGNIIPMLTEQGHAFVYDLSFNIVPGATDRDSGYWRDVGSLDSYHDAHLDLVSVHPVFNLYNRRWPILSNIPPLPPAKFVEGGNAHESMVGAGSIISGGHVRTSVIATSVSIESGAYVEGSVIMPGVRIGRNAIVRRAILDKNVVIPENAQIGVDLEHDRSRYTVSPGGIVVLGKGITAD
;
A
#
# COMPACT_ATOMS: atom_id res chain seq x y z
N PRO A 1 -7.94 -29.73 0.67
CA PRO A 1 -7.53 -28.32 0.55
C PRO A 1 -8.11 -27.70 -0.72
N ARG A 2 -8.97 -26.69 -0.56
CA ARG A 2 -9.42 -25.83 -1.65
C ARG A 2 -8.78 -24.46 -1.49
N TRP A 3 -8.71 -23.69 -2.57
CA TRP A 3 -8.33 -22.28 -2.48
C TRP A 3 -9.32 -21.53 -1.59
N PHE A 4 -8.84 -20.46 -0.95
CA PHE A 4 -9.71 -19.54 -0.23
C PHE A 4 -10.67 -18.90 -1.23
N THR A 5 -11.96 -18.91 -0.89
CA THR A 5 -13.01 -18.31 -1.74
C THR A 5 -13.13 -16.79 -1.52
N GLY A 6 -12.64 -16.31 -0.38
CA GLY A 6 -12.55 -14.89 -0.04
C GLY A 6 -11.72 -14.68 1.23
N SER A 7 -11.57 -13.42 1.64
CA SER A 7 -10.75 -13.05 2.80
C SER A 7 -11.29 -13.61 4.12
N ALA A 8 -12.61 -13.70 4.29
CA ALA A 8 -13.23 -14.31 5.48
C ALA A 8 -13.00 -15.83 5.51
N ASP A 9 -13.12 -16.50 4.36
CA ASP A 9 -12.85 -17.93 4.23
C ASP A 9 -11.39 -18.30 4.53
N ALA A 10 -10.43 -17.40 4.21
CA ALA A 10 -9.03 -17.59 4.59
C ALA A 10 -8.83 -17.67 6.11
N ILE A 11 -9.54 -16.83 6.87
CA ILE A 11 -9.53 -16.86 8.33
C ILE A 11 -10.27 -18.10 8.83
N TYR A 12 -11.44 -18.41 8.25
CA TYR A 12 -12.25 -19.57 8.63
C TYR A 12 -11.50 -20.90 8.48
N GLN A 13 -10.80 -21.10 7.37
CA GLN A 13 -9.98 -22.31 7.14
C GLN A 13 -8.75 -22.38 8.06
N SER A 14 -8.37 -21.27 8.70
CA SER A 14 -7.20 -21.16 9.57
C SER A 14 -7.56 -21.03 11.06
N LEU A 15 -8.82 -21.30 11.43
CA LEU A 15 -9.31 -21.14 12.81
C LEU A 15 -8.57 -21.99 13.84
N ASN A 16 -7.87 -23.04 13.44
CA ASN A 16 -7.00 -23.79 14.35
C ASN A 16 -5.99 -22.87 15.04
N LEU A 17 -5.44 -21.87 14.34
CA LEU A 17 -4.49 -20.90 14.93
C LEU A 17 -5.17 -20.05 16.02
N VAL A 18 -6.43 -19.68 15.81
CA VAL A 18 -7.20 -18.91 16.79
C VAL A 18 -7.54 -19.77 18.00
N TYR A 19 -7.91 -21.04 17.79
CA TYR A 19 -8.23 -21.96 18.88
C TYR A 19 -7.00 -22.35 19.71
N ASP A 20 -5.85 -22.52 19.07
CA ASP A 20 -4.61 -22.91 19.75
C ASP A 20 -4.08 -21.76 20.64
N GLU A 21 -4.15 -20.51 20.16
CA GLU A 21 -3.69 -19.33 20.92
C GLU A 21 -4.76 -18.76 21.88
N ASN A 22 -6.04 -19.02 21.61
CA ASN A 22 -7.20 -18.53 22.38
C ASN A 22 -7.13 -17.04 22.77
N PRO A 23 -7.02 -16.11 21.79
CA PRO A 23 -6.92 -14.69 22.08
C PRO A 23 -8.29 -14.08 22.45
N ASP A 24 -8.30 -13.03 23.27
CA ASP A 24 -9.51 -12.24 23.55
C ASP A 24 -9.95 -11.39 22.35
N TYR A 25 -8.96 -10.91 21.57
CA TYR A 25 -9.17 -10.05 20.41
C TYR A 25 -8.33 -10.52 19.21
N VAL A 26 -8.91 -10.43 18.01
CA VAL A 26 -8.24 -10.72 16.74
C VAL A 26 -8.14 -9.44 15.93
N VAL A 27 -6.93 -9.10 15.50
CA VAL A 27 -6.69 -7.94 14.63
C VAL A 27 -6.37 -8.41 13.22
N VAL A 28 -7.13 -7.90 12.26
CA VAL A 28 -7.02 -8.25 10.84
C VAL A 28 -6.57 -6.99 10.09
N PHE A 29 -5.50 -7.11 9.30
CA PHE A 29 -4.93 -6.01 8.52
C PHE A 29 -4.88 -6.34 7.04
N GLY A 30 -5.23 -5.36 6.20
CA GLY A 30 -4.87 -5.38 4.77
C GLY A 30 -3.35 -5.27 4.63
N ALA A 31 -2.74 -6.22 3.91
CA ALA A 31 -1.28 -6.36 3.81
C ALA A 31 -0.67 -5.71 2.54
N ASP A 32 -1.47 -4.95 1.80
CA ASP A 32 -1.17 -4.36 0.49
C ASP A 32 -1.14 -2.82 0.50
N HIS A 33 -1.30 -2.20 1.68
CA HIS A 33 -1.22 -0.76 1.86
C HIS A 33 0.13 -0.30 2.44
N VAL A 34 0.53 0.95 2.15
CA VAL A 34 1.70 1.60 2.74
C VAL A 34 1.26 2.70 3.70
N TYR A 35 1.47 2.51 5.00
CA TYR A 35 1.12 3.46 6.05
C TYR A 35 1.89 3.17 7.35
N ARG A 36 1.69 4.03 8.36
CA ARG A 36 2.04 3.73 9.75
C ARG A 36 0.80 3.87 10.62
N MET A 37 0.70 3.00 11.60
CA MET A 37 -0.34 3.02 12.62
C MET A 37 0.23 2.42 13.90
N ASP A 38 -0.14 2.98 15.04
CA ASP A 38 -0.03 2.30 16.32
C ASP A 38 -1.32 1.50 16.56
N PRO A 39 -1.29 0.15 16.41
CA PRO A 39 -2.48 -0.67 16.52
C PRO A 39 -3.06 -0.72 17.93
N MET A 40 -2.23 -0.46 18.96
CA MET A 40 -2.68 -0.53 20.36
C MET A 40 -3.78 0.49 20.66
N GLN A 41 -3.68 1.69 20.09
CA GLN A 41 -4.70 2.74 20.28
C GLN A 41 -6.07 2.32 19.71
N MET A 42 -6.09 1.56 18.61
CA MET A 42 -7.35 1.03 18.05
C MET A 42 -7.88 -0.13 18.88
N ILE A 43 -7.01 -0.98 19.42
CA ILE A 43 -7.38 -2.07 20.33
C ILE A 43 -7.99 -1.50 21.61
N GLU A 44 -7.38 -0.49 22.22
CA GLU A 44 -7.89 0.19 23.41
C GLU A 44 -9.27 0.81 23.13
N ALA A 45 -9.43 1.51 22.01
CA ALA A 45 -10.73 2.06 21.60
C ALA A 45 -11.80 0.98 21.37
N HIS A 46 -11.41 -0.20 20.85
CA HIS A 46 -12.30 -1.34 20.72
C HIS A 46 -12.76 -1.87 22.08
N ILE A 47 -11.83 -2.04 23.01
CA ILE A 47 -12.12 -2.49 24.39
C ILE A 47 -13.06 -1.51 25.09
N ASP A 48 -12.75 -0.21 25.04
CA ASP A 48 -13.52 0.84 25.74
C ASP A 48 -14.94 1.00 25.19
N SER A 49 -15.12 0.81 23.88
CA SER A 49 -16.43 0.90 23.24
C SER A 49 -17.32 -0.33 23.47
N GLY A 50 -16.73 -1.49 23.79
CA GLY A 50 -17.44 -2.77 23.85
C GLY A 50 -18.01 -3.21 22.50
N ALA A 51 -17.47 -2.69 21.39
CA ALA A 51 -17.88 -3.07 20.04
C ALA A 51 -17.56 -4.56 19.77
N GLY A 52 -18.37 -5.22 18.93
CA GLY A 52 -18.02 -6.56 18.45
C GLY A 52 -16.96 -6.52 17.35
N VAL A 53 -16.95 -5.45 16.56
CA VAL A 53 -15.89 -5.12 15.61
C VAL A 53 -15.65 -3.60 15.57
N THR A 54 -14.39 -3.21 15.50
CA THR A 54 -13.98 -1.84 15.22
C THR A 54 -13.27 -1.79 13.87
N VAL A 55 -13.68 -0.88 12.98
CA VAL A 55 -13.13 -0.70 11.63
C VAL A 55 -12.30 0.58 11.58
N ALA A 56 -11.07 0.51 11.06
CA ALA A 56 -10.26 1.72 10.89
C ALA A 56 -10.79 2.57 9.72
N GLY A 57 -11.26 3.77 10.04
CA GLY A 57 -11.76 4.77 9.09
C GLY A 57 -10.72 5.87 8.85
N LEU A 58 -10.34 6.06 7.59
CA LEU A 58 -9.54 7.18 7.15
C LEU A 58 -10.45 8.30 6.60
N ARG A 59 -10.26 9.53 7.07
CA ARG A 59 -10.97 10.69 6.50
C ARG A 59 -10.43 10.99 5.11
N ARG A 60 -11.32 11.08 4.13
CA ARG A 60 -10.99 11.43 2.74
C ARG A 60 -11.97 12.46 2.19
N PRO A 61 -11.54 13.36 1.29
CA PRO A 61 -12.46 14.21 0.56
C PRO A 61 -13.53 13.36 -0.14
N ARG A 62 -14.81 13.70 0.04
CA ARG A 62 -15.96 12.95 -0.50
C ARG A 62 -15.84 12.69 -2.00
N ALA A 63 -15.36 13.68 -2.75
CA ALA A 63 -15.16 13.61 -4.20
C ALA A 63 -14.20 12.48 -4.64
N SER A 64 -13.38 11.95 -3.73
CA SER A 64 -12.41 10.86 -3.99
C SER A 64 -12.73 9.56 -3.24
N ALA A 65 -13.83 9.51 -2.47
CA ALA A 65 -14.13 8.38 -1.60
C ALA A 65 -14.91 7.25 -2.32
N SER A 66 -15.48 7.51 -3.50
CA SER A 66 -16.29 6.56 -4.26
C SER A 66 -15.50 5.36 -4.83
N GLU A 67 -14.17 5.41 -4.77
CA GLU A 67 -13.29 4.32 -5.21
C GLU A 67 -13.08 3.25 -4.12
N PHE A 68 -13.60 3.46 -2.90
CA PHE A 68 -13.34 2.62 -1.73
C PHE A 68 -14.62 2.13 -1.03
N GLY A 69 -14.47 1.26 -0.03
CA GLY A 69 -15.51 0.97 0.95
C GLY A 69 -15.69 2.16 1.90
N VAL A 70 -16.90 2.73 1.95
CA VAL A 70 -17.23 3.93 2.71
C VAL A 70 -18.06 3.56 3.94
N ILE A 71 -17.70 4.16 5.07
CA ILE A 71 -18.33 3.94 6.37
C ILE A 71 -19.30 5.09 6.64
N GLU A 72 -20.59 4.77 6.73
CA GLU A 72 -21.61 5.70 7.23
C GLU A 72 -21.74 5.50 8.74
N VAL A 73 -21.54 6.56 9.51
CA VAL A 73 -21.71 6.53 10.96
C VAL A 73 -23.07 7.07 11.37
N GLY A 74 -23.58 6.58 12.50
CA GLY A 74 -24.78 7.10 13.13
C GLY A 74 -24.58 8.50 13.72
N PRO A 75 -25.64 9.08 14.33
CA PRO A 75 -25.59 10.43 14.89
C PRO A 75 -24.54 10.63 16.00
N ASP A 76 -24.11 9.55 16.66
CA ASP A 76 -23.06 9.58 17.68
C ASP A 76 -21.64 9.70 17.08
N GLY A 77 -21.50 9.54 15.76
CA GLY A 77 -20.23 9.60 15.05
C GLY A 77 -19.32 8.37 15.21
N HIS A 78 -19.77 7.34 15.92
CA HIS A 78 -18.95 6.19 16.30
C HIS A 78 -19.52 4.86 15.83
N LYS A 79 -20.83 4.63 16.05
CA LYS A 79 -21.46 3.38 15.61
C LYS A 79 -21.66 3.42 14.10
N ILE A 80 -21.28 2.36 13.41
CA ILE A 80 -21.47 2.26 11.96
C ILE A 80 -22.96 1.99 11.71
N ALA A 81 -23.59 2.86 10.91
CA ALA A 81 -24.96 2.74 10.47
C ALA A 81 -25.06 1.89 9.20
N ASN A 82 -24.19 2.16 8.22
CA ASN A 82 -24.08 1.41 6.98
C ASN A 82 -22.62 1.28 6.54
N PHE A 83 -22.31 0.17 5.86
CA PHE A 83 -21.04 -0.03 5.18
C PHE A 83 -21.30 -0.17 3.68
N LEU A 84 -20.78 0.74 2.88
CA LEU A 84 -21.13 0.90 1.46
C LEU A 84 -19.91 0.64 0.59
N GLU A 85 -19.97 -0.36 -0.29
CA GLU A 85 -18.89 -0.63 -1.25
C GLU A 85 -19.00 0.30 -2.45
N LYS A 86 -18.00 1.17 -2.65
CA LYS A 86 -17.84 2.07 -3.81
C LYS A 86 -19.11 2.87 -4.17
N PRO A 87 -19.71 3.60 -3.21
CA PRO A 87 -20.93 4.35 -3.47
C PRO A 87 -20.67 5.50 -4.43
N ALA A 88 -21.61 5.74 -5.35
CA ALA A 88 -21.55 6.87 -6.28
C ALA A 88 -21.64 8.23 -5.57
N ASP A 89 -22.37 8.30 -4.44
CA ASP A 89 -22.46 9.45 -3.55
C ASP A 89 -22.07 9.04 -2.12
N PRO A 90 -20.78 9.19 -1.75
CA PRO A 90 -20.29 8.82 -0.43
C PRO A 90 -20.96 9.64 0.68
N PRO A 91 -21.48 9.03 1.77
CA PRO A 91 -22.04 9.75 2.91
C PRO A 91 -21.00 10.62 3.61
N SER A 92 -21.43 11.74 4.17
CA SER A 92 -20.55 12.64 4.92
C SER A 92 -20.38 12.21 6.37
N ILE A 93 -19.30 12.67 7.00
CA ILE A 93 -19.10 12.53 8.44
C ILE A 93 -19.92 13.61 9.17
N PRO A 94 -20.65 13.29 10.26
CA PRO A 94 -21.30 14.28 11.10
C PRO A 94 -20.31 15.36 11.57
N GLY A 95 -20.61 16.63 11.24
CA GLY A 95 -19.73 17.77 11.53
C GLY A 95 -18.61 18.03 10.50
N SER A 96 -18.47 17.18 9.48
CA SER A 96 -17.46 17.33 8.41
C SER A 96 -18.08 17.00 7.03
N PRO A 97 -18.88 17.91 6.43
CA PRO A 97 -19.73 17.61 5.27
C PRO A 97 -18.98 17.31 3.96
N GLU A 98 -17.70 17.69 3.88
CA GLU A 98 -16.83 17.50 2.72
C GLU A 98 -15.96 16.24 2.83
N GLU A 99 -16.07 15.49 3.93
CA GLU A 99 -15.28 14.29 4.21
C GLU A 99 -16.16 13.05 4.37
N SER A 100 -15.64 11.90 3.94
CA SER A 100 -16.17 10.56 4.21
C SER A 100 -15.13 9.73 4.97
N PHE A 101 -15.59 8.77 5.75
CA PHE A 101 -14.74 7.70 6.23
C PHE A 101 -14.59 6.63 5.17
N VAL A 102 -13.35 6.33 4.80
CA VAL A 102 -12.98 5.21 3.95
C VAL A 102 -12.39 4.10 4.81
N SER A 103 -12.84 2.87 4.61
CA SER A 103 -12.28 1.68 5.24
C SER A 103 -10.89 1.39 4.70
N MET A 104 -9.94 1.17 5.61
CA MET A 104 -8.58 0.75 5.25
C MET A 104 -8.44 -0.79 5.11
N GLY A 105 -9.50 -1.54 5.38
CA GLY A 105 -9.41 -3.00 5.50
C GLY A 105 -8.73 -3.47 6.79
N ASN A 106 -8.70 -2.63 7.83
CA ASN A 106 -8.17 -2.96 9.14
C ASN A 106 -9.29 -3.07 10.16
N TYR A 107 -9.30 -4.17 10.91
CA TYR A 107 -10.38 -4.53 11.81
C TYR A 107 -9.83 -5.05 13.14
N VAL A 108 -10.44 -4.67 14.25
CA VAL A 108 -10.26 -5.31 15.56
C VAL A 108 -11.57 -5.99 15.92
N PHE A 109 -11.52 -7.30 16.17
CA PHE A 109 -12.68 -8.10 16.58
C PHE A 109 -12.54 -8.57 18.01
N SER A 110 -13.65 -8.60 18.74
CA SER A 110 -13.80 -9.53 19.86
C SER A 110 -13.85 -10.95 19.29
N THR A 111 -13.02 -11.86 19.80
CA THR A 111 -12.81 -13.18 19.16
C THR A 111 -14.10 -13.97 18.99
N ASP A 112 -14.96 -14.00 20.02
CA ASP A 112 -16.23 -14.73 19.95
C ASP A 112 -17.14 -14.21 18.84
N VAL A 113 -17.22 -12.89 18.68
CA VAL A 113 -18.01 -12.24 17.62
C VAL A 113 -17.48 -12.62 16.23
N LEU A 114 -16.16 -12.63 16.05
CA LEU A 114 -15.55 -13.06 14.79
C LEU A 114 -15.86 -14.53 14.49
N LEU A 115 -15.75 -15.42 15.48
CA LEU A 115 -16.01 -16.85 15.30
C LEU A 115 -17.46 -17.12 14.92
N GLU A 116 -18.41 -16.45 15.56
CA GLU A 116 -19.83 -16.55 15.23
C GLU A 116 -20.10 -16.05 13.81
N ALA A 117 -19.57 -14.87 13.47
CA ALA A 117 -19.70 -14.28 12.13
C ALA A 117 -19.15 -15.20 11.04
N LEU A 118 -17.92 -15.71 11.20
CA LEU A 118 -17.29 -16.58 10.20
C LEU A 118 -18.04 -17.91 10.03
N ARG A 119 -18.58 -18.48 11.11
CA ARG A 119 -19.38 -19.72 11.04
C ARG A 119 -20.71 -19.51 10.33
N ALA A 120 -21.37 -18.37 10.57
CA ALA A 120 -22.60 -18.01 9.88
C ALA A 120 -22.35 -17.78 8.38
N ASP A 121 -21.28 -17.05 8.05
CA ASP A 121 -20.87 -16.78 6.67
C ASP A 121 -20.50 -18.06 5.90
N ALA A 122 -19.76 -18.98 6.53
CA ALA A 122 -19.31 -20.21 5.90
C ALA A 122 -20.42 -21.15 5.45
N VAL A 123 -21.63 -21.02 6.02
CA VAL A 123 -22.80 -21.83 5.65
C VAL A 123 -23.78 -21.09 4.73
N ASP A 124 -23.55 -19.81 4.45
CA ASP A 124 -24.38 -19.00 3.55
C ASP A 124 -23.98 -19.23 2.08
N PRO A 125 -24.85 -19.84 1.25
CA PRO A 125 -24.57 -20.07 -0.17
C PRO A 125 -24.54 -18.77 -1.01
N GLY A 126 -25.09 -17.68 -0.48
CA GLY A 126 -25.11 -16.37 -1.14
C GLY A 126 -23.90 -15.51 -0.84
N SER A 127 -23.06 -15.91 0.12
CA SER A 127 -21.86 -15.18 0.48
C SER A 127 -20.73 -15.39 -0.54
N VAL A 128 -19.94 -14.34 -0.75
CA VAL A 128 -18.65 -14.44 -1.46
C VAL A 128 -17.48 -14.61 -0.47
N HIS A 129 -17.80 -14.77 0.81
CA HIS A 129 -16.90 -15.03 1.91
C HIS A 129 -15.81 -13.96 2.06
N ASP A 130 -16.20 -12.68 1.92
CA ASP A 130 -15.31 -11.54 2.05
C ASP A 130 -15.55 -10.74 3.34
N MET A 131 -14.47 -10.24 3.95
CA MET A 131 -14.54 -9.43 5.15
C MET A 131 -15.32 -8.13 4.93
N GLY A 132 -14.99 -7.35 3.90
CA GLY A 132 -15.65 -6.08 3.61
C GLY A 132 -17.02 -6.24 2.95
N GLY A 133 -17.18 -7.29 2.13
CA GLY A 133 -18.42 -7.55 1.40
C GLY A 133 -19.50 -8.30 2.18
N ASN A 134 -19.14 -9.12 3.18
CA ASN A 134 -20.09 -9.97 3.91
C ASN A 134 -20.00 -9.80 5.43
N ILE A 135 -18.81 -9.95 6.02
CA ILE A 135 -18.65 -9.97 7.49
C ILE A 135 -18.95 -8.60 8.12
N ILE A 136 -18.33 -7.53 7.63
CA ILE A 136 -18.53 -6.18 8.17
C ILE A 136 -19.97 -5.69 7.97
N PRO A 137 -20.61 -5.84 6.79
CA PRO A 137 -22.02 -5.52 6.63
C PRO A 137 -22.93 -6.30 7.60
N MET A 138 -22.73 -7.61 7.77
CA MET A 138 -23.49 -8.43 8.70
C MET A 138 -23.36 -7.91 10.16
N LEU A 139 -22.15 -7.62 10.62
CA LEU A 139 -21.92 -7.10 11.97
C LEU A 139 -22.41 -5.65 12.15
N THR A 140 -22.44 -4.87 11.07
CA THR A 140 -23.04 -3.54 11.03
C THR A 140 -24.56 -3.63 11.25
N GLU A 141 -25.24 -4.51 10.51
CA GLU A 141 -26.69 -4.74 10.65
C GLU A 141 -27.08 -5.24 12.05
N GLN A 142 -26.23 -6.08 12.66
CA GLN A 142 -26.41 -6.54 14.05
C GLN A 142 -26.10 -5.46 15.09
N GLY A 143 -25.55 -4.32 14.67
CA GLY A 143 -25.24 -3.20 15.54
C GLY A 143 -23.99 -3.38 16.39
N HIS A 144 -23.07 -4.26 15.97
CA HIS A 144 -21.80 -4.55 16.64
C HIS A 144 -20.62 -3.74 16.10
N ALA A 145 -20.78 -3.05 14.95
CA ALA A 145 -19.68 -2.39 14.26
C ALA A 145 -19.52 -0.91 14.65
N PHE A 146 -18.28 -0.53 14.97
CA PHE A 146 -17.88 0.84 15.31
C PHE A 146 -16.73 1.29 14.41
N VAL A 147 -16.58 2.60 14.21
CA VAL A 147 -15.43 3.17 13.49
C VAL A 147 -14.37 3.67 14.46
N TYR A 148 -13.11 3.44 14.12
CA TYR A 148 -11.95 4.09 14.71
C TYR A 148 -11.41 5.12 13.73
N ASP A 149 -11.50 6.40 14.08
CA ASP A 149 -11.01 7.51 13.26
C ASP A 149 -9.46 7.57 13.34
N LEU A 150 -8.80 7.15 12.26
CA LEU A 150 -7.34 7.08 12.19
C LEU A 150 -6.68 8.46 12.30
N SER A 151 -7.41 9.56 12.09
CA SER A 151 -6.83 10.91 12.22
C SER A 151 -6.38 11.22 13.66
N PHE A 152 -6.89 10.49 14.65
CA PHE A 152 -6.45 10.57 16.05
C PHE A 152 -5.30 9.63 16.39
N ASN A 153 -4.88 8.74 15.47
CA ASN A 153 -3.81 7.79 15.72
C ASN A 153 -2.45 8.51 15.79
N ILE A 154 -1.74 8.34 16.91
CA ILE A 154 -0.45 8.99 17.13
C ILE A 154 0.67 7.98 16.96
N VAL A 155 1.44 8.12 15.88
CA VAL A 155 2.64 7.30 15.65
C VAL A 155 3.87 7.99 16.25
N PRO A 156 4.62 7.34 17.17
CA PRO A 156 5.84 7.89 17.72
C PRO A 156 6.84 8.30 16.62
N GLY A 157 7.26 9.57 16.60
CA GLY A 157 8.20 10.05 15.59
C GLY A 157 7.61 10.52 14.28
N ALA A 158 6.30 10.41 14.09
CA ALA A 158 5.63 11.06 12.98
C ALA A 158 5.75 12.59 13.07
N THR A 159 5.67 13.24 11.91
CA THR A 159 5.60 14.69 11.76
C THR A 159 4.25 15.04 11.14
N ASP A 160 3.80 16.30 11.20
CA ASP A 160 2.53 16.72 10.59
C ASP A 160 2.42 16.40 9.08
N ARG A 161 3.56 16.24 8.39
CA ARG A 161 3.61 15.87 6.97
C ARG A 161 3.53 14.37 6.71
N ASP A 162 3.93 13.56 7.69
CA ASP A 162 3.95 12.10 7.64
C ASP A 162 2.70 11.50 8.32
N SER A 163 2.00 12.29 9.15
CA SER A 163 0.78 11.84 9.80
C SER A 163 -0.33 11.62 8.77
N GLY A 164 -1.04 10.50 8.92
CA GLY A 164 -2.09 10.12 7.99
C GLY A 164 -1.61 9.71 6.59
N TYR A 165 -0.30 9.51 6.37
CA TYR A 165 0.16 8.93 5.11
C TYR A 165 -0.40 7.53 4.94
N TRP A 166 -1.17 7.35 3.87
CA TRP A 166 -1.70 6.07 3.45
C TRP A 166 -1.74 6.05 1.92
N ARG A 167 -1.20 4.97 1.34
CA ARG A 167 -1.31 4.67 -0.09
C ARG A 167 -1.88 3.28 -0.28
N ASP A 168 -2.94 3.21 -1.08
CA ASP A 168 -3.29 2.04 -1.86
C ASP A 168 -2.45 2.06 -3.14
N VAL A 169 -1.61 1.04 -3.30
CA VAL A 169 -0.71 0.87 -4.45
C VAL A 169 -1.29 -0.12 -5.48
N GLY A 170 -2.61 -0.09 -5.67
CA GLY A 170 -3.36 -0.97 -6.58
C GLY A 170 -3.17 -0.68 -8.08
N SER A 171 -2.50 0.40 -8.48
CA SER A 171 -2.24 0.74 -9.89
C SER A 171 -0.75 1.01 -10.16
N LEU A 172 -0.33 0.87 -11.43
CA LEU A 172 1.06 1.16 -11.81
C LEU A 172 1.46 2.62 -11.55
N ASP A 173 0.52 3.55 -11.77
CA ASP A 173 0.71 4.97 -11.50
C ASP A 173 0.85 5.22 -9.99
N SER A 174 -0.06 4.69 -9.16
CA SER A 174 0.01 4.85 -7.70
C SER A 174 1.25 4.20 -7.09
N TYR A 175 1.67 3.03 -7.59
CA TYR A 175 2.92 2.38 -7.20
C TYR A 175 4.13 3.25 -7.51
N HIS A 176 4.17 3.85 -8.70
CA HIS A 176 5.25 4.75 -9.13
C HIS A 176 5.28 6.02 -8.27
N ASP A 177 4.13 6.68 -8.11
CA ASP A 177 3.99 7.90 -7.31
C ASP A 177 4.39 7.66 -5.85
N ALA A 178 4.00 6.54 -5.25
CA ALA A 178 4.37 6.18 -3.88
C ALA A 178 5.90 6.00 -3.70
N HIS A 179 6.62 5.57 -4.74
CA HIS A 179 8.09 5.54 -4.72
C HIS A 179 8.68 6.95 -4.87
N LEU A 180 8.11 7.77 -5.76
CA LEU A 180 8.60 9.14 -5.97
C LEU A 180 8.35 10.06 -4.77
N ASP A 181 7.30 9.78 -3.98
CA ASP A 181 7.04 10.41 -2.68
C ASP A 181 8.27 10.31 -1.74
N LEU A 182 9.10 9.27 -1.87
CA LEU A 182 10.29 9.05 -1.04
C LEU A 182 11.49 9.93 -1.39
N VAL A 183 11.61 10.31 -2.67
CA VAL A 183 12.78 11.05 -3.19
C VAL A 183 12.54 12.56 -3.30
N SER A 184 11.31 13.00 -3.00
CA SER A 184 10.99 14.41 -2.81
C SER A 184 11.89 15.04 -1.74
N VAL A 185 12.25 16.33 -1.93
CA VAL A 185 13.07 17.09 -0.95
C VAL A 185 12.45 17.06 0.46
N HIS A 186 11.13 17.00 0.53
CA HIS A 186 10.39 16.79 1.76
C HIS A 186 9.47 15.57 1.59
N PRO A 187 9.97 14.37 1.88
CA PRO A 187 9.21 13.14 1.72
C PRO A 187 7.92 13.21 2.55
N VAL A 188 6.81 12.84 1.93
CA VAL A 188 5.52 12.70 2.62
C VAL A 188 5.42 11.38 3.38
N PHE A 189 6.35 10.45 3.13
CA PHE A 189 6.56 9.25 3.93
C PHE A 189 8.00 9.17 4.44
N ASN A 190 8.20 9.40 5.73
CA ASN A 190 9.53 9.56 6.32
C ASN A 190 10.15 8.21 6.70
N LEU A 191 10.99 7.62 5.85
CA LEU A 191 11.71 6.36 6.15
C LEU A 191 12.76 6.48 7.28
N TYR A 192 13.09 7.68 7.75
CA TYR A 192 14.10 7.92 8.78
C TYR A 192 13.51 7.97 10.20
N ASN A 193 12.21 7.73 10.38
CA ASN A 193 11.61 7.63 11.71
C ASN A 193 12.09 6.37 12.45
N ARG A 194 13.08 6.52 13.33
CA ARG A 194 13.63 5.43 14.16
C ARG A 194 12.78 5.07 15.38
N ARG A 195 11.80 5.89 15.75
CA ARG A 195 10.86 5.59 16.86
C ARG A 195 9.77 4.62 16.42
N TRP A 196 9.51 4.53 15.12
CA TRP A 196 8.59 3.58 14.49
C TRP A 196 9.21 2.95 13.23
N PRO A 197 10.23 2.07 13.41
CA PRO A 197 11.01 1.55 12.29
C PRO A 197 10.18 0.59 11.42
N ILE A 198 10.45 0.61 10.12
CA ILE A 198 9.94 -0.41 9.19
C ILE A 198 10.98 -1.53 9.12
N LEU A 199 10.59 -2.71 9.59
CA LEU A 199 11.44 -3.90 9.53
C LEU A 199 11.29 -4.59 8.18
N SER A 200 12.40 -5.02 7.61
CA SER A 200 12.43 -5.80 6.37
C SER A 200 13.69 -6.64 6.32
N ASN A 201 13.76 -7.55 5.35
CA ASN A 201 14.97 -8.33 5.11
C ASN A 201 16.01 -7.47 4.40
N ILE A 202 17.12 -7.16 5.08
CA ILE A 202 18.23 -6.38 4.52
C ILE A 202 19.36 -7.34 4.12
N PRO A 203 19.61 -7.57 2.82
CA PRO A 203 20.70 -8.43 2.39
C PRO A 203 22.06 -7.79 2.71
N PRO A 204 23.09 -8.59 3.07
CA PRO A 204 24.42 -8.10 3.42
C PRO A 204 25.21 -7.68 2.17
N LEU A 205 24.79 -6.59 1.54
CA LEU A 205 25.39 -6.05 0.32
C LEU A 205 26.41 -4.94 0.64
N PRO A 206 27.42 -4.72 -0.21
CA PRO A 206 28.35 -3.60 -0.05
C PRO A 206 27.63 -2.25 -0.22
N PRO A 207 28.24 -1.13 0.20
CA PRO A 207 27.70 0.20 -0.07
C PRO A 207 27.50 0.46 -1.57
N ALA A 208 26.58 1.36 -1.91
CA ALA A 208 26.45 1.85 -3.28
C ALA A 208 27.77 2.50 -3.73
N LYS A 209 28.20 2.22 -4.96
CA LYS A 209 29.48 2.67 -5.52
C LYS A 209 29.25 3.61 -6.70
N PHE A 210 29.89 4.77 -6.66
CA PHE A 210 29.87 5.78 -7.72
C PHE A 210 31.29 5.93 -8.28
N VAL A 211 31.46 5.76 -9.59
CA VAL A 211 32.77 5.84 -10.28
C VAL A 211 32.63 6.49 -11.65
N GLU A 212 33.75 6.90 -12.26
CA GLU A 212 33.79 7.49 -13.60
C GLU A 212 32.85 8.70 -13.77
N GLY A 213 32.68 9.50 -12.70
CA GLY A 213 31.77 10.66 -12.70
C GLY A 213 30.28 10.34 -12.51
N GLY A 214 29.94 9.07 -12.24
CA GLY A 214 28.56 8.66 -11.95
C GLY A 214 27.96 9.41 -10.76
N ASN A 215 26.69 9.81 -10.86
CA ASN A 215 26.02 10.62 -9.85
C ASN A 215 24.52 10.32 -9.73
N ALA A 216 23.96 10.73 -8.60
CA ALA A 216 22.54 10.67 -8.31
C ALA A 216 22.07 11.97 -7.63
N HIS A 217 20.97 12.54 -8.12
CA HIS A 217 20.37 13.77 -7.61
C HIS A 217 18.91 13.54 -7.24
N GLU A 218 18.49 13.96 -6.05
CA GLU A 218 17.09 13.76 -5.58
C GLU A 218 16.68 12.30 -5.73
N SER A 219 17.53 11.39 -5.25
CA SER A 219 17.40 9.96 -5.52
C SER A 219 17.83 9.13 -4.34
N MET A 220 17.25 7.94 -4.22
CA MET A 220 17.68 6.91 -3.29
C MET A 220 18.40 5.80 -4.05
N VAL A 221 19.56 5.38 -3.55
CA VAL A 221 20.36 4.32 -4.17
C VAL A 221 20.63 3.21 -3.18
N GLY A 222 20.10 2.02 -3.50
CA GLY A 222 20.24 0.82 -2.70
C GLY A 222 21.65 0.26 -2.68
N ALA A 223 21.95 -0.51 -1.64
CA ALA A 223 23.22 -1.21 -1.47
C ALA A 223 23.51 -2.20 -2.62
N GLY A 224 24.78 -2.44 -2.91
CA GLY A 224 25.25 -3.30 -3.99
C GLY A 224 25.21 -2.65 -5.38
N SER A 225 24.60 -1.48 -5.52
CA SER A 225 24.44 -0.80 -6.81
C SER A 225 25.73 -0.08 -7.24
N ILE A 226 26.01 -0.08 -8.53
CA ILE A 226 27.18 0.55 -9.16
C ILE A 226 26.70 1.52 -10.23
N ILE A 227 27.01 2.81 -10.05
CA ILE A 227 26.72 3.87 -11.02
C ILE A 227 28.07 4.33 -11.60
N SER A 228 28.38 3.88 -12.81
CA SER A 228 29.68 4.05 -13.47
C SER A 228 29.57 5.01 -14.66
N GLY A 229 29.68 6.31 -14.39
CA GLY A 229 29.52 7.37 -15.39
C GLY A 229 28.08 7.55 -15.88
N GLY A 230 27.09 6.98 -15.18
CA GLY A 230 25.67 7.21 -15.42
C GLY A 230 25.09 8.33 -14.56
N HIS A 231 23.96 8.86 -14.98
CA HIS A 231 23.24 9.97 -14.34
C HIS A 231 21.87 9.52 -13.87
N VAL A 232 21.61 9.65 -12.57
CA VAL A 232 20.32 9.31 -11.96
C VAL A 232 19.68 10.55 -11.36
N ARG A 233 18.40 10.77 -11.62
CA ARG A 233 17.65 11.90 -11.09
C ARG A 233 16.23 11.53 -10.69
N THR A 234 15.74 12.03 -9.55
CA THR A 234 14.32 11.87 -9.14
C THR A 234 13.85 10.42 -9.25
N SER A 235 14.66 9.49 -8.78
CA SER A 235 14.49 8.05 -9.02
C SER A 235 14.83 7.23 -7.79
N VAL A 236 14.16 6.09 -7.64
CA VAL A 236 14.45 5.09 -6.61
C VAL A 236 15.17 3.92 -7.26
N ILE A 237 16.43 3.72 -6.88
CA ILE A 237 17.26 2.61 -7.34
C ILE A 237 17.33 1.58 -6.22
N ALA A 238 16.83 0.37 -6.47
CA ALA A 238 16.90 -0.73 -5.52
C ALA A 238 18.33 -1.29 -5.43
N THR A 239 18.47 -2.49 -4.85
CA THR A 239 19.75 -3.12 -4.59
C THR A 239 20.37 -3.78 -5.82
N SER A 240 21.71 -3.83 -5.87
CA SER A 240 22.46 -4.55 -6.92
C SER A 240 22.14 -4.12 -8.35
N VAL A 241 21.87 -2.83 -8.57
CA VAL A 241 21.62 -2.26 -9.90
C VAL A 241 22.93 -1.78 -10.52
N SER A 242 23.14 -2.04 -11.81
CA SER A 242 24.29 -1.53 -12.56
C SER A 242 23.84 -0.49 -13.59
N ILE A 243 24.43 0.70 -13.57
CA ILE A 243 24.16 1.77 -14.52
C ILE A 243 25.48 2.18 -15.17
N GLU A 244 25.58 1.98 -16.48
CA GLU A 244 26.80 2.21 -17.25
C GLU A 244 26.93 3.65 -17.78
N SER A 245 28.08 3.93 -18.39
CA SER A 245 28.49 5.28 -18.76
C SER A 245 27.57 5.92 -19.80
N GLY A 246 27.23 7.18 -19.59
CA GLY A 246 26.35 7.94 -20.47
C GLY A 246 24.87 7.61 -20.31
N ALA A 247 24.51 6.59 -19.52
CA ALA A 247 23.10 6.30 -19.26
C ALA A 247 22.43 7.41 -18.44
N TYR A 248 21.17 7.72 -18.74
CA TYR A 248 20.36 8.73 -18.06
C TYR A 248 19.07 8.11 -17.55
N VAL A 249 18.86 8.14 -16.22
CA VAL A 249 17.69 7.59 -15.55
C VAL A 249 16.96 8.71 -14.80
N GLU A 250 15.71 8.95 -15.13
CA GLU A 250 14.92 10.04 -14.52
C GLU A 250 13.49 9.60 -14.18
N GLY A 251 12.99 10.03 -13.02
CA GLY A 251 11.60 9.80 -12.64
C GLY A 251 11.24 8.32 -12.59
N SER A 252 12.15 7.41 -12.22
CA SER A 252 11.97 5.96 -12.44
C SER A 252 12.16 5.13 -11.17
N VAL A 253 11.51 3.96 -11.16
CA VAL A 253 11.62 2.94 -10.11
C VAL A 253 12.36 1.74 -10.69
N ILE A 254 13.58 1.51 -10.20
CA ILE A 254 14.48 0.49 -10.73
C ILE A 254 14.64 -0.64 -9.72
N MET A 255 14.07 -1.81 -10.02
CA MET A 255 14.02 -2.95 -9.10
C MET A 255 15.36 -3.72 -9.02
N PRO A 256 15.52 -4.65 -8.05
CA PRO A 256 16.81 -5.30 -7.83
C PRO A 256 17.38 -6.02 -9.05
N GLY A 257 18.71 -5.92 -9.22
CA GLY A 257 19.45 -6.66 -10.26
C GLY A 257 19.33 -6.10 -11.68
N VAL A 258 18.64 -4.97 -11.87
CA VAL A 258 18.52 -4.33 -13.19
C VAL A 258 19.90 -3.86 -13.70
N ARG A 259 20.12 -4.02 -15.01
CA ARG A 259 21.33 -3.56 -15.70
C ARG A 259 20.96 -2.58 -16.80
N ILE A 260 21.53 -1.38 -16.75
CA ILE A 260 21.30 -0.31 -17.72
C ILE A 260 22.59 -0.05 -18.48
N GLY A 261 22.59 -0.36 -19.76
CA GLY A 261 23.72 -0.26 -20.68
C GLY A 261 24.09 1.19 -21.01
N ARG A 262 25.22 1.34 -21.71
CA ARG A 262 25.79 2.65 -22.04
C ARG A 262 24.81 3.51 -22.83
N ASN A 263 24.82 4.82 -22.58
CA ASN A 263 24.02 5.81 -23.31
C ASN A 263 22.50 5.54 -23.33
N ALA A 264 21.99 4.59 -22.54
CA ALA A 264 20.57 4.29 -22.49
C ALA A 264 19.82 5.42 -21.78
N ILE A 265 18.59 5.69 -22.22
CA ILE A 265 17.72 6.70 -21.62
C ILE A 265 16.50 5.99 -21.04
N VAL A 266 16.28 6.14 -19.74
CA VAL A 266 15.12 5.58 -19.02
C VAL A 266 14.40 6.72 -18.32
N ARG A 267 13.16 6.97 -18.70
CA ARG A 267 12.32 8.03 -18.13
C ARG A 267 10.98 7.46 -17.69
N ARG A 268 10.48 7.90 -16.53
CA ARG A 268 9.12 7.58 -16.06
C ARG A 268 8.78 6.09 -16.21
N ALA A 269 9.68 5.23 -15.74
CA ALA A 269 9.56 3.79 -15.93
C ALA A 269 9.60 3.02 -14.61
N ILE A 270 8.96 1.84 -14.60
CA ILE A 270 9.15 0.79 -13.61
C ILE A 270 9.88 -0.36 -14.31
N LEU A 271 11.13 -0.59 -13.94
CA LEU A 271 11.90 -1.73 -14.44
C LEU A 271 11.91 -2.81 -13.37
N ASP A 272 11.22 -3.94 -13.61
CA ASP A 272 11.16 -5.04 -12.66
C ASP A 272 12.50 -5.82 -12.58
N LYS A 273 12.58 -6.75 -11.64
CA LYS A 273 13.81 -7.42 -11.22
C LYS A 273 14.55 -8.03 -12.42
N ASN A 274 15.86 -7.80 -12.45
CA ASN A 274 16.78 -8.34 -13.46
C ASN A 274 16.48 -7.92 -14.91
N VAL A 275 15.72 -6.85 -15.13
CA VAL A 275 15.58 -6.26 -16.47
C VAL A 275 16.94 -5.81 -16.99
N VAL A 276 17.18 -5.99 -18.28
CA VAL A 276 18.39 -5.53 -18.98
C VAL A 276 17.97 -4.50 -20.01
N ILE A 277 18.49 -3.28 -19.88
CA ILE A 277 18.34 -2.22 -20.88
C ILE A 277 19.64 -2.21 -21.70
N PRO A 278 19.61 -2.54 -23.01
CA PRO A 278 20.80 -2.51 -23.85
C PRO A 278 21.40 -1.12 -24.01
N GLU A 279 22.61 -1.09 -24.56
CA GLU A 279 23.25 0.16 -24.96
C GLU A 279 22.38 0.94 -25.96
N ASN A 280 22.31 2.27 -25.77
CA ASN A 280 21.52 3.23 -26.56
C ASN A 280 19.99 3.04 -26.54
N ALA A 281 19.46 2.09 -25.77
CA ALA A 281 18.01 1.88 -25.69
C ALA A 281 17.30 3.08 -25.04
N GLN A 282 16.07 3.36 -25.48
CA GLN A 282 15.27 4.48 -25.01
C GLN A 282 13.93 3.96 -24.48
N ILE A 283 13.64 4.21 -23.22
CA ILE A 283 12.43 3.76 -22.51
C ILE A 283 11.77 4.98 -21.89
N GLY A 284 10.48 5.19 -22.17
CA GLY A 284 9.72 6.35 -21.70
C GLY A 284 10.11 7.67 -22.39
N VAL A 285 10.67 7.57 -23.60
CA VAL A 285 11.02 8.72 -24.44
C VAL A 285 9.98 8.92 -25.55
N ASP A 286 9.57 7.82 -26.19
CA ASP A 286 8.52 7.79 -27.20
C ASP A 286 7.41 6.83 -26.72
N LEU A 287 6.35 7.41 -26.14
CA LEU A 287 5.26 6.64 -25.58
C LEU A 287 4.45 5.87 -26.63
N GLU A 288 4.43 6.30 -27.90
CA GLU A 288 3.78 5.53 -28.96
C GLU A 288 4.58 4.28 -29.27
N HIS A 289 5.90 4.43 -29.38
CA HIS A 289 6.80 3.30 -29.53
C HIS A 289 6.74 2.35 -28.32
N ASP A 290 6.80 2.89 -27.11
CA ASP A 290 6.75 2.11 -25.88
C ASP A 290 5.44 1.33 -25.77
N ARG A 291 4.30 1.93 -26.12
CA ARG A 291 2.99 1.24 -26.13
C ARG A 291 2.92 0.07 -27.09
N SER A 292 3.73 0.06 -28.15
CA SER A 292 3.80 -1.05 -29.10
C SER A 292 4.58 -2.26 -28.58
N ARG A 293 5.39 -2.08 -27.52
CA ARG A 293 6.31 -3.11 -27.00
C ARG A 293 6.05 -3.49 -25.55
N TYR A 294 5.67 -2.53 -24.73
CA TYR A 294 5.64 -2.63 -23.28
C TYR A 294 4.29 -2.20 -22.72
N THR A 295 4.06 -2.53 -21.45
CA THR A 295 2.91 -2.00 -20.73
C THR A 295 3.16 -0.53 -20.44
N VAL A 296 2.19 0.32 -20.76
CA VAL A 296 2.24 1.76 -20.43
C VAL A 296 0.95 2.15 -19.74
N SER A 297 1.06 2.63 -18.50
CA SER A 297 -0.08 3.02 -17.69
C SER A 297 -0.88 4.20 -18.30
N PRO A 298 -2.10 4.48 -17.81
CA PRO A 298 -2.83 5.70 -18.16
C PRO A 298 -2.04 6.99 -17.89
N GLY A 299 -1.29 7.06 -16.78
CA GLY A 299 -0.43 8.21 -16.47
C GLY A 299 0.87 8.27 -17.29
N GLY A 300 1.11 7.29 -18.18
CA GLY A 300 2.26 7.26 -19.08
C GLY A 300 3.52 6.63 -18.47
N ILE A 301 3.38 5.80 -17.43
CA ILE A 301 4.49 5.06 -16.82
C ILE A 301 4.75 3.79 -17.63
N VAL A 302 5.98 3.64 -18.14
CA VAL A 302 6.40 2.47 -18.92
C VAL A 302 6.87 1.35 -18.00
N VAL A 303 6.41 0.12 -18.21
CA VAL A 303 6.71 -1.01 -17.33
C VAL A 303 7.30 -2.18 -18.11
N LEU A 304 8.48 -2.61 -17.66
CA LEU A 304 9.15 -3.81 -18.17
C LEU A 304 9.12 -4.89 -17.10
N GLY A 305 8.57 -6.05 -17.45
CA GLY A 305 8.43 -7.20 -16.56
C GLY A 305 9.75 -7.91 -16.25
N LYS A 306 9.72 -8.72 -15.19
CA LYS A 306 10.88 -9.44 -14.64
C LYS A 306 11.71 -10.16 -15.70
N GLY A 307 13.01 -9.89 -15.69
CA GLY A 307 14.01 -10.62 -16.51
C GLY A 307 13.98 -10.32 -18.00
N ILE A 308 13.15 -9.37 -18.45
CA ILE A 308 13.11 -8.95 -19.84
C ILE A 308 14.40 -8.22 -20.21
N THR A 309 14.89 -8.46 -21.43
CA THR A 309 15.87 -7.59 -22.07
C THR A 309 15.09 -6.68 -23.02
N ALA A 310 15.22 -5.36 -22.86
CA ALA A 310 14.62 -4.41 -23.78
C ALA A 310 15.24 -4.55 -25.18
N ASP A 311 14.49 -4.16 -26.20
CA ASP A 311 14.96 -4.12 -27.60
C ASP A 311 15.62 -2.79 -27.95
#